data_AF-A0A2U1MKQ6-F1
#
_entry.id   AF-A0A2U1MKQ6-F1
#
_cell.length_a   1.000
_cell.length_b   1.000
_cell.length_c   1.000
_cell.angle_alpha   90.00
_cell.angle_beta   90.00
_cell.angle_gamma   90.00
#
_symmetry.space_group_name_H-M   'P 1'
#
loop_
_entity.id
_entity.type
_entity.pdbx_description
1 polymer ?
#
loop_
_entity_poly.entity_id
_entity_poly.type
_entity_poly.pdbx_seq_one_letter_code
_entity_poly.pdbx_strand_id
1 'polypeptide(L)'
;MAFLPILKVVLEKSQVSPPRATIDTRSLPLTFFDISWLPFSPVHNLFVYEFPITKTHFVETIVPNLKHYLSITLQLFSPFVGNLILFPTPNKPPKIRYTEGDFVPVTFAECTLDFNDLTGNHPRDWDKFYPLILSLDTLQNTRFRFPMAWTSIARSGTNESFLAKGDFPLHDRLGDQNYHQFLEETRISTNSNLTIACAYILSCIAKSRNNELQVFGIIIDCRTRLVPTVPSNYFGNCLATCGTMEITSVLIEKDGFVTAAKLLGE
;
A
#
# COMPACT_ATOMS: atom_id res chain seq x y z
N MET A 1 9.46 35.01 -6.53
CA MET A 1 8.77 35.07 -5.23
C MET A 1 9.46 34.09 -4.30
N ALA A 2 10.06 34.56 -3.21
CA ALA A 2 10.70 33.70 -2.23
C ALA A 2 9.64 32.85 -1.53
N PHE A 3 9.75 31.52 -1.59
CA PHE A 3 8.91 30.62 -0.80
C PHE A 3 9.19 30.89 0.67
N LEU A 4 8.15 31.25 1.44
CA LEU A 4 8.21 31.21 2.89
C LEU A 4 8.67 29.79 3.30
N PRO A 5 9.63 29.64 4.23
CA PRO A 5 10.06 28.32 4.66
C PRO A 5 8.86 27.59 5.26
N ILE A 6 8.57 26.39 4.74
CA ILE A 6 7.49 25.54 5.25
C ILE A 6 7.81 25.23 6.71
N LEU A 7 7.03 25.81 7.62
CA LEU A 7 7.20 25.55 9.05
C LEU A 7 6.39 24.30 9.41
N LYS A 8 7.10 23.22 9.72
CA LYS A 8 6.57 22.03 10.40
C LYS A 8 7.07 22.03 11.84
N VAL A 9 6.15 22.19 12.78
CA VAL A 9 6.46 22.13 14.21
C VAL A 9 5.94 20.81 14.77
N VAL A 10 6.84 19.98 15.27
CA VAL A 10 6.44 18.76 15.98
C VAL A 10 5.88 19.15 17.35
N LEU A 11 4.61 18.83 17.57
CA LEU A 11 3.92 19.08 18.84
C LEU A 11 4.19 17.94 19.83
N GLU A 12 4.15 16.69 19.36
CA GLU A 12 4.39 15.52 20.19
C GLU A 12 4.90 14.34 19.35
N LYS A 13 5.85 13.58 19.90
CA LYS A 13 6.19 12.22 19.44
C LYS A 13 5.76 11.22 20.50
N SER A 14 5.00 10.23 20.09
CA SER A 14 4.43 9.21 20.97
C SER A 14 4.68 7.81 20.43
N GLN A 15 4.59 6.83 21.31
CA GLN A 15 4.65 5.41 20.97
C GLN A 15 3.33 4.78 21.40
N VAL A 16 2.61 4.19 20.45
CA VAL A 16 1.30 3.58 20.70
C VAL A 16 1.42 2.07 20.58
N SER A 17 1.20 1.37 21.69
CA SER A 17 1.12 -0.09 21.76
C SER A 17 -0.32 -0.56 21.92
N PRO A 18 -0.64 -1.82 21.61
CA PRO A 18 -1.89 -2.43 22.05
C PRO A 18 -2.02 -2.42 23.58
N PRO A 19 -3.24 -2.40 24.15
CA PRO A 19 -3.47 -2.52 25.59
C PRO A 19 -2.87 -3.79 26.20
N ARG A 20 -2.33 -3.64 27.41
CA ARG A 20 -1.61 -4.70 28.14
C ARG A 20 -2.49 -5.94 28.35
N ALA A 21 -1.86 -7.11 28.32
CA ALA A 21 -2.46 -8.43 28.58
C ALA A 21 -3.53 -8.91 27.57
N THR A 22 -3.58 -8.37 26.34
CA THR A 22 -4.59 -8.76 25.34
C THR A 22 -4.07 -9.65 24.20
N ILE A 23 -2.74 -9.76 24.00
CA ILE A 23 -2.18 -10.47 22.84
C ILE A 23 -0.89 -11.20 23.23
N ASP A 24 -0.90 -12.53 23.11
CA ASP A 24 0.32 -13.35 23.14
C ASP A 24 1.22 -13.04 21.94
N THR A 25 2.48 -13.49 21.98
CA THR A 25 3.39 -13.37 20.83
C THR A 25 2.73 -14.00 19.59
N ARG A 26 2.50 -13.19 18.54
CA ARG A 26 1.90 -13.63 17.27
C ARG A 26 2.91 -13.47 16.15
N SER A 27 3.02 -14.51 15.33
CA SER A 27 3.80 -14.45 14.10
C SER A 27 2.95 -14.78 12.89
N LEU A 28 3.02 -13.90 11.89
CA LEU A 28 2.38 -14.06 10.60
C LEU A 28 3.46 -14.26 9.53
N PRO A 29 3.68 -15.48 9.04
CA PRO A 29 4.57 -15.74 7.92
C PRO A 29 4.08 -15.02 6.64
N LEU A 30 5.03 -14.51 5.85
CA LEU A 30 4.72 -13.85 4.58
C LEU A 30 4.41 -14.88 3.49
N THR A 31 3.45 -14.56 2.63
CA THR A 31 3.15 -15.33 1.43
C THR A 31 3.99 -14.84 0.24
N PHE A 32 3.96 -15.57 -0.88
CA PHE A 32 4.57 -15.12 -2.14
C PHE A 32 4.09 -13.70 -2.52
N PHE A 33 2.78 -13.45 -2.43
CA PHE A 33 2.21 -12.15 -2.73
C PHE A 33 2.70 -11.04 -1.82
N ASP A 34 3.12 -11.33 -0.59
CA ASP A 34 3.70 -10.34 0.31
C ASP A 34 5.20 -10.13 0.04
N ILE A 35 5.93 -11.20 -0.26
CA ILE A 35 7.38 -11.18 -0.51
C ILE A 35 7.72 -10.33 -1.73
N SER A 36 6.89 -10.40 -2.79
CA SER A 36 7.08 -9.58 -4.00
C SER A 36 7.13 -8.08 -3.72
N TRP A 37 6.54 -7.60 -2.60
CA TRP A 37 6.53 -6.18 -2.24
C TRP A 37 7.73 -5.73 -1.41
N LEU A 38 8.52 -6.65 -0.84
CA LEU A 38 9.65 -6.30 0.04
C LEU A 38 10.74 -5.42 -0.59
N PRO A 39 11.04 -5.51 -1.91
CA PRO A 39 12.02 -4.63 -2.56
C PRO A 39 11.53 -3.18 -2.72
N PHE A 40 10.22 -2.93 -2.66
CA PHE A 40 9.65 -1.61 -2.94
C PHE A 40 9.74 -0.68 -1.72
N SER A 41 9.80 0.62 -2.01
CA SER A 41 9.77 1.66 -0.97
C SER A 41 8.42 1.70 -0.25
N PRO A 42 8.38 2.12 1.02
CA PRO A 42 7.12 2.31 1.75
C PRO A 42 6.16 3.26 1.02
N VAL A 43 4.88 2.89 0.97
CA VAL A 43 3.82 3.72 0.37
C VAL A 43 3.34 4.78 1.37
N HIS A 44 3.40 6.05 0.99
CA HIS A 44 2.95 7.15 1.85
C HIS A 44 1.56 7.60 1.43
N ASN A 45 0.58 7.45 2.32
CA ASN A 45 -0.79 7.94 2.10
C ASN A 45 -1.05 9.20 2.92
N LEU A 46 -1.72 10.17 2.29
CA LEU A 46 -2.14 11.42 2.90
C LEU A 46 -3.67 11.50 2.91
N PHE A 47 -4.23 11.70 4.08
CA PHE A 47 -5.66 11.94 4.26
C PHE A 47 -5.85 13.36 4.82
N VAL A 48 -6.59 14.20 4.08
CA VAL A 48 -6.86 15.59 4.46
C VAL A 48 -8.33 15.69 4.87
N TYR A 49 -8.57 16.26 6.04
CA TYR A 49 -9.91 16.49 6.58
C TYR A 49 -10.09 17.98 6.81
N GLU A 50 -11.11 18.56 6.20
CA GLU A 50 -11.52 19.93 6.51
C GLU A 50 -12.30 19.91 7.83
N PHE A 51 -11.71 20.50 8.87
CA PHE A 51 -12.32 20.50 10.20
C PHE A 51 -11.96 21.79 10.94
N PRO A 52 -12.95 22.59 11.39
CA PRO A 52 -12.69 23.83 12.11
C PRO A 52 -12.23 23.51 13.54
N ILE A 53 -10.92 23.52 13.77
CA ILE A 53 -10.34 23.15 15.07
C ILE A 53 -9.26 24.14 15.53
N THR A 54 -9.27 24.43 16.83
CA THR A 54 -8.20 25.19 17.50
C THR A 54 -7.07 24.27 17.92
N LYS A 55 -5.85 24.79 17.97
CA LYS A 55 -4.67 24.06 18.47
C LYS A 55 -4.86 23.44 19.86
N THR A 56 -5.48 24.17 20.79
CA THR A 56 -5.75 23.69 22.16
C THR A 56 -6.67 22.47 22.15
N HIS A 57 -7.83 22.57 21.48
CA HIS A 57 -8.76 21.45 21.33
C HIS A 57 -8.11 20.23 20.65
N PHE A 58 -7.27 20.45 19.64
CA PHE A 58 -6.52 19.37 18.99
C PHE A 58 -5.62 18.62 19.98
N VAL A 59 -4.79 19.35 20.73
CA VAL A 59 -3.82 18.75 21.67
C VAL A 59 -4.52 18.09 22.87
N GLU A 60 -5.54 18.73 23.42
CA GLU A 60 -6.18 18.26 24.66
C GLU A 60 -7.22 17.15 24.42
N THR A 61 -7.87 17.12 23.25
CA THR A 61 -8.97 16.18 22.98
C THR A 61 -8.63 15.19 21.87
N ILE A 62 -8.22 15.68 20.69
CA ILE A 62 -8.04 14.83 19.51
C ILE A 62 -6.82 13.92 19.66
N VAL A 63 -5.69 14.47 20.12
CA VAL A 63 -4.45 13.70 20.28
C VAL A 63 -4.62 12.49 21.23
N PRO A 64 -5.18 12.63 22.45
CA PRO A 64 -5.46 11.49 23.33
C PRO A 64 -6.43 10.48 22.72
N ASN A 65 -7.51 10.94 22.09
CA ASN A 65 -8.51 10.07 21.46
C ASN A 65 -7.91 9.24 20.33
N LEU A 66 -7.11 9.86 19.46
CA LEU A 66 -6.44 9.16 18.35
C LEU A 66 -5.50 8.07 18.87
N LYS A 67 -4.70 8.35 19.90
CA LYS A 67 -3.82 7.34 20.52
C LYS A 67 -4.63 6.19 21.12
N HIS A 68 -5.72 6.51 21.83
CA HIS A 68 -6.56 5.51 22.47
C HIS A 68 -7.24 4.59 21.45
N TYR A 69 -7.89 5.16 20.43
CA TYR A 69 -8.53 4.37 19.38
C TYR A 69 -7.52 3.59 18.54
N LEU A 70 -6.34 4.15 18.27
CA LEU A 70 -5.27 3.42 17.61
C LEU A 70 -4.80 2.23 18.46
N SER A 71 -4.59 2.43 19.76
CA SER A 71 -4.22 1.35 20.69
C SER A 71 -5.24 0.21 20.65
N ILE A 72 -6.54 0.52 20.72
CA ILE A 72 -7.61 -0.49 20.60
C ILE A 72 -7.57 -1.18 19.23
N THR A 73 -7.41 -0.42 18.15
CA THR A 73 -7.37 -0.97 16.78
C THR A 73 -6.19 -1.92 16.59
N LEU A 74 -5.03 -1.62 17.18
CA LEU A 74 -3.84 -2.48 17.11
C LEU A 74 -4.03 -3.83 17.83
N GLN A 75 -5.02 -3.99 18.71
CA GLN A 75 -5.39 -5.31 19.24
C GLN A 75 -5.96 -6.22 18.15
N LEU A 76 -6.87 -5.66 17.34
CA LEU A 76 -7.55 -6.36 16.27
C LEU A 76 -6.61 -6.59 15.08
N PHE A 77 -5.69 -5.65 14.86
CA PHE A 77 -4.77 -5.64 13.72
C PHE A 77 -3.30 -5.73 14.17
N SER A 78 -2.99 -6.76 14.98
CA SER A 78 -1.66 -6.94 15.57
C SER A 78 -0.48 -6.96 14.58
N PRO A 79 -0.61 -7.38 13.30
CA PRO A 79 0.52 -7.31 12.37
C PRO A 79 1.02 -5.88 12.09
N PHE A 80 0.21 -4.83 12.32
CA PHE A 80 0.62 -3.43 12.10
C PHE A 80 1.59 -2.89 13.14
N VAL A 81 1.57 -3.45 14.35
CA VAL A 81 2.56 -3.16 15.40
C VAL A 81 3.71 -4.16 15.37
N GLY A 82 3.58 -5.24 14.59
CA GLY A 82 4.62 -6.25 14.43
C GLY A 82 5.80 -5.77 13.58
N ASN A 83 6.95 -6.40 13.80
CA ASN A 83 8.17 -6.15 13.06
C ASN A 83 8.38 -7.21 11.96
N LEU A 84 8.92 -6.79 10.82
CA LEU A 84 9.35 -7.71 9.77
C LEU A 84 10.66 -8.40 10.17
N ILE A 85 10.61 -9.74 10.21
CA ILE A 85 11.74 -10.60 10.50
C ILE A 85 12.20 -11.27 9.21
N LEU A 86 13.42 -10.92 8.80
CA LEU A 86 14.10 -11.54 7.67
C LEU A 86 15.10 -12.57 8.22
N PHE A 87 15.15 -13.74 7.59
CA PHE A 87 16.12 -14.77 7.92
C PHE A 87 17.26 -14.76 6.89
N PRO A 88 18.52 -14.87 7.31
CA PRO A 88 19.65 -14.94 6.39
C PRO A 88 19.72 -16.26 5.64
N THR A 89 19.01 -17.30 6.08
CA THR A 89 19.00 -18.62 5.45
C THR A 89 17.76 -18.82 4.56
N PRO A 90 17.91 -19.40 3.35
CA PRO A 90 16.81 -19.55 2.39
C PRO A 90 15.67 -20.45 2.90
N ASN A 91 15.94 -21.34 3.86
CA ASN A 91 15.00 -22.35 4.32
C ASN A 91 13.93 -21.82 5.30
N LYS A 92 13.93 -20.51 5.61
CA LYS A 92 12.93 -19.91 6.50
C LYS A 92 12.29 -18.70 5.81
N PRO A 93 10.98 -18.75 5.50
CA PRO A 93 10.31 -17.62 4.88
C PRO A 93 10.29 -16.41 5.84
N PRO A 94 10.39 -15.18 5.31
CA PRO A 94 10.18 -13.97 6.09
C PRO A 94 8.84 -13.99 6.84
N LYS A 95 8.78 -13.31 7.99
CA LYS A 95 7.54 -13.24 8.77
C LYS A 95 7.39 -11.91 9.49
N ILE A 96 6.16 -11.49 9.73
CA ILE A 96 5.82 -10.42 10.66
C ILE A 96 5.70 -11.04 12.04
N ARG A 97 6.29 -10.42 13.05
CA ARG A 97 6.18 -10.86 14.43
C ARG A 97 5.87 -9.69 15.34
N TYR A 98 4.81 -9.83 16.11
CA TYR A 98 4.51 -8.98 17.25
C TYR A 98 5.03 -9.63 18.54
N THR A 99 5.69 -8.82 19.36
CA THR A 99 6.12 -9.14 20.72
C THR A 99 5.62 -8.09 21.70
N GLU A 100 5.36 -8.47 22.94
CA GLU A 100 4.95 -7.52 23.97
C GLU A 100 6.01 -6.42 24.14
N GLY A 101 5.57 -5.16 24.12
CA GLY A 101 6.44 -3.99 24.10
C GLY A 101 6.68 -3.39 22.72
N ASP A 102 6.26 -4.05 21.63
CA ASP A 102 6.24 -3.43 20.31
C ASP A 102 5.24 -2.26 20.26
N PHE A 103 5.56 -1.26 19.43
CA PHE A 103 4.78 -0.02 19.33
C PHE A 103 4.82 0.55 17.91
N VAL A 104 3.82 1.35 17.58
CA VAL A 104 3.79 2.19 16.39
C VAL A 104 4.22 3.61 16.77
N PRO A 105 5.22 4.20 16.10
CA PRO A 105 5.57 5.60 16.31
C PRO A 105 4.48 6.50 15.72
N VAL A 106 3.98 7.44 16.52
CA VAL A 106 2.97 8.42 16.11
C VAL A 106 3.50 9.82 16.39
N THR A 107 3.46 10.69 15.39
CA THR A 107 3.88 12.09 15.54
C THR A 107 2.71 13.02 15.26
N PHE A 108 2.48 13.95 16.17
CA PHE A 108 1.54 15.04 16.01
C PHE A 108 2.34 16.30 15.71
N ALA A 109 1.96 17.00 14.65
CA ALA A 109 2.67 18.17 14.18
C ALA A 109 1.68 19.22 13.65
N GLU A 110 2.10 20.47 13.73
CA GLU A 110 1.44 21.62 13.12
C GLU A 110 2.22 22.03 11.88
N CYS A 111 1.51 22.43 10.82
CA CYS A 111 2.12 22.85 9.57
C CYS A 111 1.41 24.07 8.98
N THR A 112 2.18 24.94 8.35
CA THR A 112 1.70 26.17 7.68
C THR A 112 1.45 25.98 6.17
N LEU A 113 1.44 24.73 5.70
CA LEU A 113 1.14 24.40 4.31
C LEU A 113 -0.30 24.80 3.93
N ASP A 114 -0.45 25.30 2.71
CA ASP A 114 -1.76 25.57 2.12
C ASP A 114 -2.40 24.27 1.62
N PHE A 115 -3.30 23.71 2.43
CA PHE A 115 -4.02 22.49 2.08
C PHE A 115 -5.00 22.68 0.92
N ASN A 116 -5.41 23.91 0.59
CA ASN A 116 -6.26 24.18 -0.57
C ASN A 116 -5.44 24.05 -1.87
N ASP A 117 -4.22 24.60 -1.89
CA ASP A 117 -3.26 24.32 -2.97
C ASP A 117 -3.00 22.81 -3.05
N LEU A 118 -2.68 22.15 -1.93
CA LEU A 118 -2.36 20.71 -1.90
C LEU A 118 -3.50 19.76 -2.25
N THR A 119 -4.74 20.19 -2.24
CA THR A 119 -5.90 19.36 -2.64
C THR A 119 -6.57 19.85 -3.91
N GLY A 120 -6.15 21.01 -4.45
CA GLY A 120 -6.68 21.61 -5.67
C GLY A 120 -6.48 20.76 -6.91
N ASN A 121 -7.37 20.92 -7.89
CA ASN A 121 -7.29 20.27 -9.20
C ASN A 121 -6.38 21.05 -10.15
N HIS A 122 -5.08 21.04 -9.87
CA HIS A 122 -4.06 21.67 -10.70
C HIS A 122 -2.72 20.96 -10.55
N PRO A 123 -1.77 21.15 -11.49
CA PRO A 123 -0.42 20.65 -11.34
C PRO A 123 0.26 21.19 -10.07
N ARG A 124 1.06 20.35 -9.41
CA ARG A 124 1.82 20.72 -8.23
C ARG A 124 3.22 20.15 -8.27
N ASP A 125 4.11 20.89 -7.61
CA ASP A 125 5.44 20.40 -7.30
C ASP A 125 5.34 19.29 -6.24
N TRP A 126 5.96 18.14 -6.52
CA TRP A 126 6.00 17.00 -5.61
C TRP A 126 6.79 17.30 -4.34
N ASP A 127 7.71 18.27 -4.39
CA ASP A 127 8.52 18.65 -3.23
C ASP A 127 7.68 19.21 -2.07
N LYS A 128 6.51 19.76 -2.38
CA LYS A 128 5.56 20.28 -1.38
C LYS A 128 5.02 19.21 -0.43
N PHE A 129 5.08 17.93 -0.81
CA PHE A 129 4.55 16.83 0.00
C PHE A 129 5.58 16.23 0.97
N TYR A 130 6.88 16.36 0.71
CA TYR A 130 7.92 15.80 1.58
C TYR A 130 7.82 16.25 3.06
N PRO A 131 7.47 17.51 3.38
CA PRO A 131 7.27 17.91 4.76
C PRO A 131 6.14 17.14 5.46
N LEU A 132 5.11 16.69 4.74
CA LEU A 132 4.00 15.92 5.31
C LEU A 132 4.37 14.45 5.53
N ILE A 133 5.40 13.97 4.84
CA ILE A 133 5.93 12.63 5.05
C ILE A 133 6.71 12.63 6.37
N LEU A 134 6.43 11.61 7.20
CA LEU A 134 7.27 11.29 8.33
C LEU A 134 8.62 10.84 7.77
N SER A 135 9.63 11.72 7.80
CA SER A 135 10.99 11.27 7.56
C SER A 135 11.36 10.24 8.63
N LEU A 136 11.48 9.00 8.20
CA LEU A 136 11.89 7.85 9.01
C LEU A 136 13.42 7.83 9.20
N ASP A 137 14.13 8.96 9.01
CA ASP A 137 15.60 9.08 9.07
C ASP A 137 16.23 8.62 10.40
N THR A 138 15.42 8.33 11.43
CA THR A 138 15.87 7.75 12.71
C THR A 138 15.63 6.25 12.88
N LEU A 139 15.13 5.52 11.88
CA LEU A 139 14.78 4.09 12.02
C LEU A 139 15.56 3.20 11.04
N GLN A 140 16.87 3.10 11.26
CA GLN A 140 17.83 2.20 10.57
C GLN A 140 17.58 0.70 10.75
N ASN A 141 16.44 0.28 11.31
CA ASN A 141 16.15 -1.14 11.48
C ASN A 141 14.97 -1.56 10.61
N THR A 142 15.01 -2.81 10.17
CA THR A 142 14.02 -3.64 9.45
C THR A 142 12.56 -3.56 9.97
N ARG A 143 12.25 -2.71 10.93
CA ARG A 143 11.01 -2.60 11.69
C ARG A 143 9.82 -2.01 10.93
N PHE A 144 10.00 -1.25 9.85
CA PHE A 144 8.90 -0.45 9.27
C PHE A 144 8.70 -0.52 7.76
N ARG A 145 9.26 -1.52 7.06
CA ARG A 145 9.08 -1.64 5.60
C ARG A 145 7.70 -2.15 5.15
N PHE A 146 6.90 -2.70 6.05
CA PHE A 146 5.66 -3.39 5.69
C PHE A 146 4.32 -2.68 6.03
N PRO A 147 4.19 -1.85 7.11
CA PRO A 147 2.88 -1.29 7.47
C PRO A 147 2.30 -0.28 6.45
N MET A 148 3.11 0.17 5.49
CA MET A 148 2.79 1.31 4.63
C MET A 148 2.12 0.90 3.31
N ALA A 149 2.33 -0.32 2.82
CA ALA A 149 1.57 -0.86 1.67
C ALA A 149 0.09 -1.15 1.99
N TRP A 150 -0.30 -1.12 3.27
CA TRP A 150 -1.56 -1.68 3.74
C TRP A 150 -2.72 -0.71 3.89
N THR A 151 -2.52 0.60 3.73
CA THR A 151 -3.60 1.58 3.92
C THR A 151 -4.67 1.55 2.83
N SER A 152 -4.55 0.68 1.81
CA SER A 152 -5.62 0.41 0.83
C SER A 152 -6.54 -0.78 1.21
N ILE A 153 -6.28 -1.53 2.30
CA ILE A 153 -7.06 -2.72 2.70
C ILE A 153 -7.64 -2.55 4.11
N ALA A 154 -8.32 -1.42 4.34
CA ALA A 154 -9.17 -1.23 5.52
C ALA A 154 -10.58 -0.80 5.10
N ARG A 155 -11.20 -1.59 4.21
CA ARG A 155 -12.66 -1.64 4.09
C ARG A 155 -13.10 -3.04 4.51
N SER A 156 -13.58 -3.11 5.76
CA SER A 156 -14.23 -4.27 6.43
C SER A 156 -13.40 -5.55 6.63
N GLY A 157 -13.12 -5.87 7.90
CA GLY A 157 -12.81 -7.24 8.31
C GLY A 157 -12.14 -7.35 9.69
N THR A 158 -12.89 -7.78 10.70
CA THR A 158 -12.32 -8.48 11.87
C THR A 158 -12.19 -9.95 11.49
N ASN A 159 -11.05 -10.59 11.74
CA ASN A 159 -10.83 -11.98 11.34
C ASN A 159 -10.19 -12.80 12.47
N GLU A 160 -11.03 -13.32 13.36
CA GLU A 160 -10.61 -14.21 14.46
C GLU A 160 -10.17 -15.59 13.95
N SER A 161 -10.71 -16.08 12.83
CA SER A 161 -10.43 -17.43 12.33
C SER A 161 -9.05 -17.58 11.67
N PHE A 162 -8.52 -16.52 11.06
CA PHE A 162 -7.18 -16.52 10.47
C PHE A 162 -6.07 -16.54 11.54
N LEU A 163 -6.28 -15.85 12.66
CA LEU A 163 -5.36 -15.82 13.79
C LEU A 163 -5.30 -17.14 14.56
N ALA A 164 -6.35 -17.96 14.46
CA ALA A 164 -6.50 -19.18 15.25
C ALA A 164 -5.96 -20.46 14.58
N LYS A 165 -5.89 -20.52 13.24
CA LYS A 165 -5.65 -21.80 12.53
C LYS A 165 -4.39 -21.91 11.70
N GLY A 166 -3.70 -20.82 11.35
CA GLY A 166 -2.39 -20.90 10.70
C GLY A 166 -2.35 -21.67 9.37
N ASP A 167 -3.49 -21.96 8.75
CA ASP A 167 -3.55 -22.68 7.48
C ASP A 167 -3.18 -21.73 6.34
N PHE A 168 -2.05 -22.01 5.70
CA PHE A 168 -1.62 -21.36 4.48
C PHE A 168 -2.30 -22.00 3.28
N PRO A 169 -2.96 -21.22 2.40
CA PRO A 169 -3.51 -21.83 1.21
C PRO A 169 -2.88 -21.32 -0.07
N LEU A 170 -1.75 -20.62 -0.09
CA LEU A 170 -1.32 -19.91 -1.33
C LEU A 170 0.04 -20.31 -1.91
N HIS A 171 0.97 -20.83 -1.10
CA HIS A 171 2.25 -21.30 -1.62
C HIS A 171 2.11 -22.57 -2.46
N ASP A 172 1.27 -23.53 -2.04
CA ASP A 172 1.16 -24.83 -2.71
C ASP A 172 0.27 -24.84 -3.97
N ARG A 173 -0.42 -23.72 -4.27
CA ARG A 173 -1.31 -23.62 -5.45
C ARG A 173 -0.61 -23.11 -6.72
N LEU A 174 0.52 -22.42 -6.58
CA LEU A 174 1.31 -21.88 -7.68
C LEU A 174 2.59 -22.69 -7.88
N GLY A 175 2.46 -24.00 -8.10
CA GLY A 175 3.53 -24.74 -8.77
C GLY A 175 3.78 -24.14 -10.16
N ASP A 176 5.01 -24.25 -10.68
CA ASP A 176 5.47 -23.71 -11.98
C ASP A 176 4.50 -23.95 -13.16
N GLN A 177 3.62 -24.95 -13.07
CA GLN A 177 2.69 -25.35 -14.13
C GLN A 177 1.40 -24.51 -14.24
N ASN A 178 1.06 -23.67 -13.24
CA ASN A 178 -0.19 -22.88 -13.25
C ASN A 178 0.01 -21.37 -13.45
N TYR A 179 1.24 -20.88 -13.63
CA TYR A 179 1.49 -19.44 -13.78
C TYR A 179 0.86 -18.86 -15.06
N HIS A 180 0.89 -19.60 -16.17
CA HIS A 180 0.25 -19.17 -17.42
C HIS A 180 -1.28 -19.08 -17.29
N GLN A 181 -1.91 -20.06 -16.62
CA GLN A 181 -3.34 -20.01 -16.33
C GLN A 181 -3.69 -18.84 -15.40
N PHE A 182 -2.85 -18.57 -14.40
CA PHE A 182 -3.00 -17.42 -13.53
C PHE A 182 -2.89 -16.09 -14.30
N LEU A 183 -1.98 -15.97 -15.27
CA LEU A 183 -1.87 -14.79 -16.12
C LEU A 183 -3.14 -14.55 -16.94
N GLU A 184 -3.71 -15.60 -17.55
CA GLU A 184 -5.01 -15.55 -18.23
C GLU A 184 -6.13 -15.07 -17.28
N GLU A 185 -6.18 -15.64 -16.08
CA GLU A 185 -7.16 -15.29 -15.05
C GLU A 185 -6.99 -13.88 -14.48
N THR A 186 -5.85 -13.21 -14.69
CA THR A 186 -5.62 -11.81 -14.28
C THR A 186 -6.03 -10.78 -15.33
N ARG A 187 -6.39 -11.16 -16.55
CA ARG A 187 -6.78 -10.20 -17.60
C ARG A 187 -8.01 -9.37 -17.20
N ILE A 188 -8.02 -8.08 -17.56
CA ILE A 188 -9.16 -7.18 -17.27
C ILE A 188 -10.11 -7.10 -18.46
N SER A 189 -11.42 -7.00 -18.21
CA SER A 189 -12.38 -6.90 -19.32
C SER A 189 -12.04 -5.73 -20.24
N THR A 190 -11.92 -5.98 -21.55
CA THR A 190 -11.58 -4.97 -22.56
C THR A 190 -12.49 -3.74 -22.53
N ASN A 191 -13.74 -3.89 -22.10
CA ASN A 191 -14.74 -2.83 -22.02
C ASN A 191 -14.83 -2.15 -20.65
N SER A 192 -13.92 -2.45 -19.71
CA SER A 192 -13.93 -1.81 -18.40
C SER A 192 -13.41 -0.36 -18.47
N ASN A 193 -13.99 0.53 -17.66
CA ASN A 193 -13.48 1.91 -17.52
C ASN A 193 -11.99 1.94 -17.14
N LEU A 194 -11.52 0.94 -16.38
CA LEU A 194 -10.12 0.78 -16.03
C LEU A 194 -9.26 0.51 -17.27
N THR A 195 -9.66 -0.44 -18.12
CA THR A 195 -8.95 -0.76 -19.37
C THR A 195 -8.87 0.44 -20.29
N ILE A 196 -9.99 1.16 -20.46
CA ILE A 196 -10.07 2.36 -21.30
C ILE A 196 -9.12 3.45 -20.77
N ALA A 197 -9.12 3.71 -19.47
CA ALA A 197 -8.22 4.67 -18.85
C ALA A 197 -6.74 4.27 -18.99
N CYS A 198 -6.41 3.00 -18.73
CA CYS A 198 -5.06 2.47 -18.87
C CYS A 198 -4.56 2.52 -20.33
N ALA A 199 -5.40 2.15 -21.30
CA ALA A 199 -5.08 2.24 -22.72
C ALA A 199 -4.84 3.70 -23.16
N TYR A 200 -5.63 4.63 -22.64
CA TYR A 200 -5.44 6.06 -22.88
C TYR A 200 -4.11 6.56 -22.31
N ILE A 201 -3.78 6.19 -21.07
CA ILE A 201 -2.51 6.53 -20.41
C ILE A 201 -1.32 5.95 -21.20
N LEU A 202 -1.39 4.67 -21.57
CA LEU A 202 -0.35 4.00 -22.35
C LEU A 202 -0.14 4.69 -23.71
N SER A 203 -1.22 5.06 -24.39
CA SER A 203 -1.16 5.81 -25.65
C SER A 203 -0.50 7.18 -25.47
N CYS A 204 -0.79 7.88 -24.38
CA CYS A 204 -0.16 9.16 -24.07
C CYS A 204 1.35 9.00 -23.79
N ILE A 205 1.73 7.98 -23.01
CA ILE A 205 3.15 7.67 -22.73
C ILE A 205 3.87 7.35 -24.04
N ALA A 206 3.30 6.50 -24.90
CA ALA A 206 3.91 6.12 -26.17
C ALA A 206 4.16 7.32 -27.08
N LYS A 207 3.20 8.26 -27.18
CA LYS A 207 3.35 9.51 -27.96
C LYS A 207 4.41 10.47 -27.39
N SER A 208 4.69 10.39 -26.09
CA SER A 208 5.68 11.25 -25.43
C SER A 208 7.12 10.74 -25.55
N ARG A 209 7.31 9.50 -25.98
CA ARG A 209 8.62 8.82 -26.03
C ARG A 209 9.06 8.60 -27.48
N ASN A 210 10.37 8.38 -27.65
CA ASN A 210 10.92 7.92 -28.92
C ASN A 210 10.54 6.46 -29.17
N ASN A 211 10.88 5.93 -30.35
CA ASN A 211 10.57 4.57 -30.76
C ASN A 211 11.29 3.50 -29.90
N GLU A 212 10.78 3.25 -28.71
CA GLU A 212 11.32 2.34 -27.71
C GLU A 212 10.28 1.29 -27.31
N LEU A 213 10.76 0.23 -26.64
CA LEU A 213 9.94 -0.79 -26.02
C LEU A 213 9.25 -0.22 -24.78
N GLN A 214 7.92 -0.20 -24.77
CA GLN A 214 7.12 0.30 -23.67
C GLN A 214 6.53 -0.86 -22.87
N VAL A 215 6.86 -0.91 -21.58
CA VAL A 215 6.22 -1.81 -20.61
C VAL A 215 5.16 -1.03 -19.85
N PHE A 216 3.97 -1.61 -19.70
CA PHE A 216 2.89 -1.05 -18.90
C PHE A 216 2.26 -2.14 -18.06
N GLY A 217 2.20 -1.92 -16.75
CA GLY A 217 1.65 -2.86 -15.79
C GLY A 217 0.59 -2.22 -14.91
N ILE A 218 -0.42 -3.00 -14.57
CA ILE A 218 -1.46 -2.70 -13.61
C ILE A 218 -1.43 -3.75 -12.49
N ILE A 219 -1.79 -3.31 -11.29
CA ILE A 219 -1.92 -4.18 -10.14
C ILE A 219 -3.38 -4.61 -10.02
N ILE A 220 -3.61 -5.91 -9.86
CA ILE A 220 -4.93 -6.52 -9.87
C ILE A 220 -5.15 -7.26 -8.57
N ASP A 221 -6.35 -7.10 -8.00
CA ASP A 221 -6.81 -7.91 -6.88
C ASP A 221 -7.22 -9.31 -7.38
N CYS A 222 -6.51 -10.32 -6.89
CA CYS A 222 -6.69 -11.70 -7.26
C CYS A 222 -7.65 -12.45 -6.33
N ARG A 223 -8.21 -11.82 -5.30
CA ARG A 223 -9.05 -12.49 -4.29
C ARG A 223 -10.20 -13.27 -4.92
N THR A 224 -10.92 -12.65 -5.85
CA THR A 224 -12.07 -13.27 -6.54
C THR A 224 -11.67 -14.08 -7.78
N ARG A 225 -10.39 -14.03 -8.19
CA ARG A 225 -9.88 -14.68 -9.40
C ARG A 225 -9.26 -16.05 -9.09
N LEU A 226 -8.68 -16.21 -7.90
CA LEU A 226 -8.14 -17.49 -7.44
C LEU A 226 -9.24 -18.50 -7.17
N VAL A 227 -8.94 -19.79 -7.39
CA VAL A 227 -9.83 -20.91 -7.05
C VAL A 227 -9.19 -21.81 -5.99
N PRO A 228 -9.85 -22.05 -4.84
CA PRO A 228 -10.99 -21.29 -4.30
C PRO A 228 -10.65 -19.82 -4.04
N THR A 229 -11.69 -18.98 -4.08
CA THR A 229 -11.59 -17.53 -3.86
C THR A 229 -11.06 -17.20 -2.47
N VAL A 230 -10.22 -16.17 -2.38
CA VAL A 230 -9.71 -15.66 -1.12
C VAL A 230 -10.77 -14.76 -0.48
N PRO A 231 -11.07 -14.92 0.83
CA PRO A 231 -12.04 -14.08 1.53
C PRO A 231 -11.72 -12.58 1.45
N SER A 232 -12.74 -11.73 1.40
CA SER A 232 -12.56 -10.27 1.40
C SER A 232 -11.92 -9.75 2.69
N ASN A 233 -12.09 -10.46 3.80
CA ASN A 233 -11.45 -10.18 5.09
C ASN A 233 -10.07 -10.85 5.26
N TYR A 234 -9.50 -11.39 4.18
CA TYR A 234 -8.11 -11.85 4.18
C TYR A 234 -7.19 -10.65 4.36
N PHE A 235 -6.40 -10.72 5.43
CA PHE A 235 -5.43 -9.70 5.78
C PHE A 235 -4.44 -9.55 4.61
N GLY A 236 -3.61 -10.56 4.31
CA GLY A 236 -2.49 -10.55 3.34
C GLY A 236 -2.68 -9.85 2.00
N ASN A 237 -1.56 -9.55 1.32
CA ASN A 237 -1.61 -9.15 -0.07
C ASN A 237 -2.14 -10.31 -0.93
N CYS A 238 -2.97 -9.98 -1.91
CA CYS A 238 -3.45 -10.90 -2.93
C CYS A 238 -3.47 -10.16 -4.26
N LEU A 239 -2.31 -9.57 -4.59
CA LEU A 239 -2.14 -8.67 -5.72
C LEU A 239 -1.19 -9.30 -6.73
N ALA A 240 -1.55 -9.21 -8.01
CA ALA A 240 -0.65 -9.58 -9.10
C ALA A 240 -0.53 -8.46 -10.11
N THR A 241 0.60 -8.46 -10.83
CA THR A 241 0.82 -7.55 -11.94
C THR A 241 0.29 -8.20 -13.21
N CYS A 242 -0.64 -7.53 -13.87
CA CYS A 242 -0.96 -7.79 -15.27
C CYS A 242 -0.32 -6.68 -16.08
N GLY A 243 0.32 -7.00 -17.18
CA GLY A 243 0.98 -5.98 -17.97
C GLY A 243 1.18 -6.43 -19.39
N THR A 244 1.42 -5.44 -20.23
CA THR A 244 1.75 -5.60 -21.63
C THR A 244 3.09 -4.93 -21.94
N MET A 245 3.72 -5.40 -23.00
CA MET A 245 4.96 -4.89 -23.52
C MET A 245 4.79 -4.72 -25.02
N GLU A 246 4.97 -3.50 -25.53
CA GLU A 246 4.82 -3.24 -26.96
C GLU A 246 5.72 -2.09 -27.41
N ILE A 247 6.09 -2.08 -28.70
CA ILE A 247 6.89 -1.00 -29.27
C ILE A 247 6.01 0.24 -29.46
N THR A 248 6.51 1.40 -29.04
CA THR A 248 5.80 2.68 -29.13
C THR A 248 5.29 3.02 -30.53
N SER A 249 6.01 2.67 -31.61
CA SER A 249 5.52 2.87 -33.00
C SER A 249 4.15 2.23 -33.25
N VAL A 250 3.90 1.04 -32.70
CA VAL A 250 2.62 0.32 -32.85
C VAL A 250 1.50 1.02 -32.05
N LEU A 251 1.84 1.57 -30.88
CA LEU A 251 0.89 2.25 -29.99
C LEU A 251 0.50 3.66 -30.46
N ILE A 252 1.28 4.28 -31.35
CA ILE A 252 1.00 5.63 -31.91
C ILE A 252 0.30 5.59 -33.27
N GLU A 253 0.18 4.42 -33.89
CA GLU A 253 -0.56 4.24 -35.15
C GLU A 253 -2.06 4.53 -34.99
N LYS A 254 -2.77 4.59 -36.12
CA LYS A 254 -4.19 4.97 -36.20
C LYS A 254 -5.09 4.18 -35.22
N ASP A 255 -4.76 2.90 -35.00
CA ASP A 255 -5.49 1.98 -34.13
C ASP A 255 -4.75 1.68 -32.81
N GLY A 256 -3.67 2.42 -32.49
CA GLY A 256 -2.80 2.15 -31.36
C GLY A 256 -3.50 2.15 -29.99
N PHE A 257 -4.53 2.99 -29.82
CA PHE A 257 -5.39 2.94 -28.62
C PHE A 257 -6.19 1.63 -28.51
N VAL A 258 -6.74 1.14 -29.62
CA VAL A 258 -7.49 -0.12 -29.66
C VAL A 258 -6.53 -1.29 -29.42
N THR A 259 -5.34 -1.24 -30.01
CA THR A 259 -4.26 -2.20 -29.75
C THR A 259 -3.89 -2.21 -28.26
N ALA A 260 -3.71 -1.04 -27.64
CA ALA A 260 -3.44 -0.94 -26.20
C ALA A 260 -4.56 -1.54 -25.33
N ALA A 261 -5.83 -1.29 -25.68
CA ALA A 261 -6.96 -1.84 -24.94
C ALA A 261 -7.06 -3.37 -25.06
N LYS A 262 -6.79 -3.92 -26.26
CA LYS A 262 -6.71 -5.37 -26.48
C LYS A 262 -5.55 -5.99 -25.70
N LEU A 263 -4.35 -5.42 -25.81
CA LEU A 263 -3.17 -5.89 -25.09
C LEU A 263 -3.35 -5.93 -23.56
N LEU A 264 -4.22 -5.10 -23.00
CA LEU A 264 -4.53 -5.07 -21.57
C LEU A 264 -5.68 -6.01 -21.17
N GLY A 265 -6.54 -6.40 -22.09
CA GLY A 265 -7.77 -7.13 -21.76
C GLY A 265 -8.06 -8.40 -22.53
N GLU A 266 -7.28 -8.71 -23.57
CA GLU A 266 -7.27 -10.00 -24.26
C GLU A 266 -6.27 -10.94 -23.65
#